data_AF-R5FRN7-F1
#
_entry.id   AF-R5FRN7-F1
#
_cell.length_a   1.000
_cell.length_b   1.000
_cell.length_c   1.000
_cell.angle_alpha   90.00
_cell.angle_beta   90.00
_cell.angle_gamma   90.00
#
_symmetry.space_group_name_H-M   'P 1'
#
loop_
_entity.id
_entity.type
_entity.pdbx_description
1 polymer ?
#
loop_
_entity_poly.entity_id
_entity_poly.type
_entity_poly.pdbx_seq_one_letter_code
_entity_poly.pdbx_strand_id
1 'polypeptide(L)'
;MIETKVSESILDTYFAKVKKNLELDVAIVGGGPSGIVAAYYLAKAGLKVAQFDRKLSPGGGMWGGAMMFNQAVVQTEAKPVLDEMEVNMESVGEGLYAFDTVEATSSLLYHAVHAGATVFNCYSVEDVIFKDSRVSGVVVNWTPVLRLGMHVDPMNIYAKYVIDGTGHDSEMCKVVAAKNGIRLRTETGDVIGERSLDVVEGERMVVEGTKEIYPGLYVCGMASSAVSGTPRMGPIFGGMLLSGKKVADLIIAQERG
;
A
#
# COMPACT_ATOMS: atom_id res chain seq x y z
N MET A 1 -10.91 12.89 -37.43
CA MET A 1 -11.49 14.04 -36.71
C MET A 1 -10.85 14.09 -35.31
N ILE A 2 -10.96 15.19 -34.56
CA ILE A 2 -10.25 15.33 -33.27
C ILE A 2 -10.75 14.31 -32.23
N GLU A 3 -12.03 13.94 -32.28
CA GLU A 3 -12.70 13.00 -31.40
C GLU A 3 -12.04 11.62 -31.44
N THR A 4 -11.79 11.09 -32.64
CA THR A 4 -11.10 9.80 -32.80
C THR A 4 -9.65 9.88 -32.34
N LYS A 5 -8.99 11.04 -32.52
CA LYS A 5 -7.60 11.22 -32.08
C LYS A 5 -7.47 11.28 -30.57
N VAL A 6 -8.43 11.90 -29.87
CA VAL A 6 -8.50 11.92 -28.41
C VAL A 6 -8.62 10.49 -27.88
N SER A 7 -9.57 9.70 -28.40
CA SER A 7 -9.76 8.31 -27.99
C SER A 7 -8.54 7.44 -28.28
N GLU A 8 -7.98 7.52 -29.49
CA GLU A 8 -6.76 6.79 -29.87
C GLU A 8 -5.61 7.11 -28.92
N SER A 9 -5.37 8.39 -28.61
CA SER A 9 -4.26 8.80 -27.73
C SER A 9 -4.42 8.26 -26.30
N ILE A 10 -5.64 8.23 -25.76
CA ILE A 10 -5.92 7.64 -24.44
C ILE A 10 -5.68 6.13 -24.47
N LEU A 11 -6.19 5.44 -25.50
CA LEU A 11 -6.01 3.99 -25.64
C LEU A 11 -4.52 3.62 -25.77
N ASP A 12 -3.80 4.29 -26.67
CA ASP A 12 -2.37 4.02 -26.91
C ASP A 12 -1.53 4.22 -25.66
N THR A 13 -1.73 5.35 -24.97
CA THR A 13 -0.98 5.68 -23.75
C THR A 13 -1.35 4.75 -22.59
N TYR A 14 -2.63 4.38 -22.45
CA TYR A 14 -3.06 3.46 -21.40
C TYR A 14 -2.57 2.03 -21.65
N PHE A 15 -2.66 1.53 -22.88
CA PHE A 15 -2.12 0.22 -23.23
C PHE A 15 -0.59 0.19 -23.11
N ALA A 16 0.12 1.26 -23.46
CA ALA A 16 1.55 1.37 -23.20
C ALA A 16 1.86 1.32 -21.70
N LYS A 17 1.09 2.04 -20.87
CA LYS A 17 1.19 2.00 -19.40
C LYS A 17 1.01 0.58 -18.87
N VAL A 18 -0.05 -0.13 -19.29
CA VAL A 18 -0.31 -1.51 -18.86
C VAL A 18 0.80 -2.46 -19.31
N LYS A 19 1.17 -2.44 -20.60
CA LYS A 19 2.24 -3.30 -21.14
C LYS A 19 3.57 -3.08 -20.44
N LYS A 20 3.93 -1.82 -20.14
CA LYS A 20 5.13 -1.49 -19.37
C LYS A 20 5.11 -2.11 -17.98
N ASN A 21 3.95 -2.39 -17.39
CA ASN A 21 3.80 -2.86 -16.00
C ASN A 21 3.37 -4.33 -15.88
N LEU A 22 3.53 -5.16 -16.94
CA LEU A 22 3.25 -6.61 -16.85
C LEU A 22 4.27 -7.40 -16.02
N GLU A 23 5.48 -6.85 -15.87
CA GLU A 23 6.57 -7.37 -15.05
C GLU A 23 7.13 -6.24 -14.19
N LEU A 24 7.14 -6.42 -12.88
CA LEU A 24 7.50 -5.41 -11.88
C LEU A 24 8.59 -5.93 -10.95
N ASP A 25 9.34 -5.02 -10.34
CA ASP A 25 10.11 -5.37 -9.15
C ASP A 25 9.15 -5.49 -7.96
N VAL A 26 8.22 -4.53 -7.81
CA VAL A 26 7.27 -4.51 -6.69
C VAL A 26 5.85 -4.20 -7.15
N ALA A 27 4.89 -5.03 -6.73
CA ALA A 27 3.47 -4.75 -6.80
C ALA A 27 2.92 -4.42 -5.41
N ILE A 28 2.30 -3.25 -5.24
CA ILE A 28 1.72 -2.79 -3.98
C ILE A 28 0.20 -2.90 -4.06
N VAL A 29 -0.41 -3.64 -3.15
CA VAL A 29 -1.86 -3.86 -3.10
C VAL A 29 -2.46 -2.98 -2.02
N GLY A 30 -3.29 -2.01 -2.43
CA GLY A 30 -3.87 -0.99 -1.56
C GLY A 30 -3.12 0.34 -1.67
N GLY A 31 -3.85 1.41 -1.96
CA GLY A 31 -3.31 2.77 -2.08
C GLY A 31 -3.49 3.59 -0.81
N GLY A 32 -3.31 3.00 0.36
CA GLY A 32 -3.28 3.73 1.63
C GLY A 32 -1.97 4.49 1.87
N PRO A 33 -1.86 5.26 2.97
CA PRO A 33 -0.67 6.07 3.27
C PRO A 33 0.62 5.24 3.33
N SER A 34 0.61 4.07 3.98
CA SER A 34 1.78 3.18 4.04
C SER A 34 2.21 2.68 2.66
N GLY A 35 1.25 2.29 1.81
CA GLY A 35 1.50 1.84 0.44
C GLY A 35 2.09 2.94 -0.43
N ILE A 36 1.58 4.17 -0.32
CA ILE A 36 2.08 5.31 -1.10
C ILE A 36 3.50 5.70 -0.67
N VAL A 37 3.79 5.72 0.64
CA VAL A 37 5.16 5.96 1.13
C VAL A 37 6.11 4.86 0.66
N ALA A 38 5.68 3.59 0.71
CA ALA A 38 6.49 2.49 0.18
C ALA A 38 6.75 2.69 -1.32
N ALA A 39 5.73 3.05 -2.10
CA ALA A 39 5.84 3.30 -3.53
C ALA A 39 6.86 4.41 -3.84
N TYR A 40 6.82 5.51 -3.08
CA TYR A 40 7.76 6.61 -3.20
C TYR A 40 9.21 6.17 -3.01
N TYR A 41 9.55 5.56 -1.87
CA TYR A 41 10.93 5.19 -1.56
C TYR A 41 11.47 4.09 -2.49
N LEU A 42 10.64 3.12 -2.86
CA LEU A 42 11.01 2.07 -3.81
C LEU A 42 11.28 2.64 -5.21
N ALA A 43 10.39 3.49 -5.72
CA ALA A 43 10.57 4.11 -7.03
C ALA A 43 11.77 5.07 -7.04
N LYS A 44 11.96 5.85 -5.97
CA LYS A 44 13.14 6.71 -5.77
C LYS A 44 14.45 5.92 -5.76
N ALA A 45 14.42 4.67 -5.29
CA ALA A 45 15.57 3.77 -5.34
C ALA A 45 15.80 3.11 -6.72
N GLY A 46 14.98 3.43 -7.72
CA GLY A 46 15.12 2.96 -9.11
C GLY A 46 14.38 1.67 -9.42
N LEU A 47 13.57 1.15 -8.49
CA LEU A 47 12.78 -0.06 -8.71
C LEU A 47 11.55 0.24 -9.56
N LYS A 48 11.12 -0.74 -10.34
CA LYS A 48 9.90 -0.68 -11.14
C LYS A 48 8.69 -1.06 -10.29
N VAL A 49 7.95 -0.05 -9.87
CA VAL A 49 6.85 -0.19 -8.90
C VAL A 49 5.49 0.12 -9.53
N ALA A 50 4.49 -0.72 -9.26
CA ALA A 50 3.09 -0.37 -9.48
C ALA A 50 2.24 -0.57 -8.22
N GLN A 51 1.33 0.37 -7.98
CA GLN A 51 0.36 0.33 -6.89
C GLN A 51 -1.05 0.16 -7.44
N PHE A 52 -1.83 -0.75 -6.85
CA PHE A 52 -3.19 -1.07 -7.24
C PHE A 52 -4.17 -0.68 -6.13
N ASP A 53 -5.13 0.20 -6.43
CA ASP A 53 -6.17 0.62 -5.51
C ASP A 53 -7.56 0.42 -6.10
N ARG A 54 -8.47 -0.12 -5.28
CA ARG A 54 -9.85 -0.44 -5.71
C ARG A 54 -10.72 0.80 -5.88
N LYS A 55 -10.42 1.89 -5.18
CA LYS A 55 -11.20 3.12 -5.23
C LYS A 55 -10.75 3.96 -6.41
N LEU A 56 -11.62 4.89 -6.80
CA LEU A 56 -11.29 5.91 -7.78
C LEU A 56 -10.15 6.81 -7.29
N SER A 57 -10.18 7.15 -6.00
CA SER A 57 -9.17 7.98 -5.36
C SER A 57 -8.31 7.13 -4.42
N PRO A 58 -7.04 6.88 -4.79
CA PRO A 58 -6.03 6.41 -3.86
C PRO A 58 -5.86 7.40 -2.69
N GLY A 59 -5.26 6.95 -1.59
CA GLY A 59 -5.13 7.66 -0.31
C GLY A 59 -5.72 6.90 0.87
N GLY A 60 -6.46 5.82 0.61
CA GLY A 60 -7.03 4.95 1.64
C GLY A 60 -7.95 5.71 2.61
N GLY A 61 -7.68 5.57 3.91
CA GLY A 61 -8.45 6.20 4.98
C GLY A 61 -7.96 7.58 5.41
N MET A 62 -6.92 8.12 4.77
CA MET A 62 -6.28 9.36 5.24
C MET A 62 -7.13 10.60 4.94
N TRP A 63 -7.77 10.67 3.76
CA TRP A 63 -8.52 11.84 3.28
C TRP A 63 -9.44 12.51 4.31
N GLY A 64 -10.20 11.72 5.06
CA GLY A 64 -11.22 12.22 6.00
C GLY A 64 -10.71 12.53 7.41
N GLY A 65 -9.41 12.36 7.67
CA GLY A 65 -8.80 12.48 8.98
C GLY A 65 -9.55 11.69 10.06
N ALA A 66 -9.92 12.37 11.14
CA ALA A 66 -10.58 11.78 12.31
C ALA A 66 -12.02 12.28 12.42
N MET A 67 -13.02 11.40 12.40
CA MET A 67 -14.43 11.79 12.56
C MET A 67 -14.87 12.87 11.53
N MET A 68 -14.33 12.81 10.30
CA MET A 68 -14.50 13.81 9.23
C MET A 68 -13.85 15.18 9.51
N PHE A 69 -13.13 15.34 10.60
CA PHE A 69 -12.18 16.43 10.75
C PHE A 69 -10.94 16.06 9.95
N ASN A 70 -10.70 16.78 8.85
CA ASN A 70 -9.61 16.58 7.89
C ASN A 70 -8.24 16.99 8.46
N GLN A 71 -8.00 16.63 9.71
CA GLN A 71 -6.79 16.87 10.47
C GLN A 71 -6.35 15.54 11.07
N ALA A 72 -5.03 15.35 11.12
CA ALA A 72 -4.43 14.21 11.76
C ALA A 72 -3.12 14.62 12.43
N VAL A 73 -2.54 13.69 13.20
CA VAL A 73 -1.29 13.92 13.91
C VAL A 73 -0.24 12.88 13.55
N VAL A 74 1.03 13.28 13.64
CA VAL A 74 2.19 12.40 13.69
C VAL A 74 3.09 12.78 14.86
N GLN A 75 3.81 11.80 15.37
CA GLN A 75 4.92 11.94 16.30
C GLN A 75 6.20 12.35 15.57
N THR A 76 7.15 12.88 16.36
CA THR A 76 8.42 13.45 15.90
C THR A 76 9.20 12.51 14.97
N GLU A 77 9.14 11.20 15.24
CA GLU A 77 9.84 10.16 14.48
C GLU A 77 9.37 10.07 13.02
N ALA A 78 8.09 10.37 12.76
CA ALA A 78 7.51 10.30 11.42
C ALA A 78 7.54 11.64 10.68
N LYS A 79 7.84 12.75 11.38
CA LYS A 79 7.95 14.10 10.80
C LYS A 79 8.87 14.15 9.57
N PRO A 80 10.06 13.50 9.54
CA PRO A 80 10.95 13.56 8.38
C PRO A 80 10.30 13.03 7.08
N VAL A 81 9.39 12.06 7.18
CA VAL A 81 8.69 11.55 5.99
C VAL A 81 7.77 12.62 5.41
N LEU A 82 7.03 13.35 6.25
CA LEU A 82 6.14 14.42 5.80
C LEU A 82 6.90 15.67 5.35
N ASP A 83 8.06 15.97 5.96
CA ASP A 83 8.96 17.04 5.50
C ASP A 83 9.47 16.75 4.07
N GLU A 84 9.86 15.51 3.78
CA GLU A 84 10.29 15.09 2.43
C GLU A 84 9.17 15.16 1.39
N MET A 85 7.90 15.13 1.85
CA MET A 85 6.71 15.31 1.03
C MET A 85 6.23 16.77 1.03
N GLU A 86 6.99 17.71 1.58
CA GLU A 86 6.63 19.14 1.58
C GLU A 86 5.25 19.43 2.22
N VAL A 87 4.84 18.65 3.22
CA VAL A 87 3.56 18.82 3.91
C VAL A 87 3.69 19.84 5.04
N ASN A 88 2.77 20.81 5.09
CA ASN A 88 2.69 21.76 6.19
C ASN A 88 2.28 21.06 7.49
N MET A 89 3.05 21.34 8.55
CA MET A 89 2.85 20.74 9.87
C MET A 89 2.98 21.81 10.95
N GLU A 90 2.12 21.72 11.96
CA GLU A 90 2.14 22.58 13.14
C GLU A 90 2.43 21.76 14.38
N SER A 91 3.38 22.20 15.22
CA SER A 91 3.62 21.52 16.50
C SER A 91 2.46 21.76 17.46
N VAL A 92 1.93 20.69 18.04
CA VAL A 92 0.83 20.74 19.03
C VAL A 92 1.30 20.40 20.46
N GLY A 93 2.62 20.39 20.67
CA GLY A 93 3.24 19.97 21.94
C GLY A 93 3.48 18.46 22.02
N GLU A 94 4.15 18.01 23.09
CA GLU A 94 4.37 16.58 23.39
C GLU A 94 5.06 15.76 22.28
N GLY A 95 5.84 16.42 21.43
CA GLY A 95 6.49 15.76 20.29
C GLY A 95 5.54 15.38 19.17
N LEU A 96 4.34 15.97 19.13
CA LEU A 96 3.32 15.77 18.11
C LEU A 96 3.23 16.97 17.15
N TYR A 97 2.82 16.65 15.92
CA TYR A 97 2.62 17.59 14.82
C TYR A 97 1.28 17.31 14.15
N ALA A 98 0.44 18.32 14.04
CA ALA A 98 -0.81 18.27 13.30
C ALA A 98 -0.60 18.67 11.83
N PHE A 99 -1.38 18.10 10.94
CA PHE A 99 -1.35 18.41 9.51
C PHE A 99 -2.72 18.19 8.85
N ASP A 100 -2.94 18.86 7.72
CA ASP A 100 -4.14 18.67 6.89
C ASP A 100 -4.03 17.37 6.08
N THR A 101 -5.03 16.50 6.22
CA THR A 101 -4.98 15.18 5.59
C THR A 101 -5.21 15.20 4.09
N VAL A 102 -5.90 16.22 3.56
CA VAL A 102 -6.12 16.41 2.12
C VAL A 102 -4.81 16.82 1.46
N GLU A 103 -4.11 17.79 2.06
CA GLU A 103 -2.78 18.21 1.62
C GLU A 103 -1.81 17.02 1.64
N ALA A 104 -1.67 16.36 2.79
CA ALA A 104 -0.72 15.27 2.95
C ALA A 104 -0.98 14.11 2.00
N THR A 105 -2.24 13.70 1.82
CA THR A 105 -2.58 12.60 0.90
C THR A 105 -2.28 12.99 -0.56
N SER A 106 -2.59 14.23 -0.94
CA SER A 106 -2.30 14.75 -2.29
C SER A 106 -0.80 14.80 -2.55
N SER A 107 -0.03 15.28 -1.57
CA SER A 107 1.41 15.41 -1.70
C SER A 107 2.11 14.05 -1.77
N LEU A 108 1.72 13.10 -0.93
CA LEU A 108 2.22 11.72 -0.97
C LEU A 108 2.05 11.09 -2.37
N LEU A 109 0.84 11.23 -2.95
CA LEU A 109 0.57 10.71 -4.30
C LEU A 109 1.38 11.43 -5.37
N TYR A 110 1.46 12.76 -5.29
CA TYR A 110 2.25 13.58 -6.21
C TYR A 110 3.70 13.10 -6.22
N HIS A 111 4.34 13.03 -5.05
CA HIS A 111 5.73 12.64 -4.91
C HIS A 111 5.98 11.19 -5.34
N ALA A 112 5.10 10.24 -4.98
CA ALA A 112 5.25 8.85 -5.40
C ALA A 112 5.25 8.68 -6.92
N VAL A 113 4.32 9.35 -7.63
CA VAL A 113 4.25 9.29 -9.09
C VAL A 113 5.45 10.00 -9.74
N HIS A 114 5.91 11.13 -9.19
CA HIS A 114 7.09 11.85 -9.70
C HIS A 114 8.40 11.09 -9.43
N ALA A 115 8.46 10.26 -8.38
CA ALA A 115 9.55 9.33 -8.14
C ALA A 115 9.56 8.16 -9.13
N GLY A 116 8.47 7.93 -9.88
CA GLY A 116 8.38 6.92 -10.93
C GLY A 116 7.43 5.76 -10.64
N ALA A 117 6.71 5.77 -9.50
CA ALA A 117 5.72 4.75 -9.20
C ALA A 117 4.51 4.86 -10.16
N THR A 118 4.02 3.73 -10.66
CA THR A 118 2.79 3.69 -11.45
C THR A 118 1.58 3.42 -10.56
N VAL A 119 0.55 4.27 -10.60
CA VAL A 119 -0.70 4.04 -9.85
C VAL A 119 -1.81 3.56 -10.79
N PHE A 120 -2.45 2.45 -10.42
CA PHE A 120 -3.66 1.89 -11.04
C PHE A 120 -4.82 1.99 -10.04
N ASN A 121 -5.65 3.01 -10.18
CA ASN A 121 -6.89 3.17 -9.44
C ASN A 121 -8.04 2.42 -10.15
N CYS A 122 -9.12 2.12 -9.44
CA CYS A 122 -10.21 1.25 -9.90
C CYS A 122 -9.77 -0.19 -10.23
N TYR A 123 -8.64 -0.66 -9.72
CA TYR A 123 -8.18 -2.04 -9.82
C TYR A 123 -8.33 -2.75 -8.48
N SER A 124 -9.01 -3.89 -8.50
CA SER A 124 -9.00 -4.82 -7.39
C SER A 124 -7.97 -5.91 -7.67
N VAL A 125 -7.18 -6.25 -6.66
CA VAL A 125 -6.39 -7.49 -6.67
C VAL A 125 -7.22 -8.55 -5.98
N GLU A 126 -7.61 -9.58 -6.72
CA GLU A 126 -8.49 -10.66 -6.22
C GLU A 126 -7.73 -11.94 -5.88
N ASP A 127 -6.51 -12.08 -6.41
CA ASP A 127 -5.64 -13.22 -6.14
C ASP A 127 -4.15 -12.87 -6.35
N VAL A 128 -3.28 -13.84 -6.08
CA VAL A 128 -1.83 -13.73 -6.32
C VAL A 128 -1.36 -14.75 -7.35
N ILE A 129 -0.26 -14.44 -8.05
CA ILE A 129 0.46 -15.46 -8.80
C ILE A 129 1.30 -16.25 -7.80
N PHE A 130 1.03 -17.54 -7.64
CA PHE A 130 1.75 -18.42 -6.72
C PHE A 130 2.54 -19.48 -7.49
N LYS A 131 3.87 -19.47 -7.36
CA LYS A 131 4.79 -20.40 -8.04
C LYS A 131 5.94 -20.76 -7.13
N ASP A 132 6.40 -22.01 -7.18
CA ASP A 132 7.55 -22.49 -6.42
C ASP A 132 7.48 -22.17 -4.92
N SER A 133 6.27 -22.29 -4.34
CA SER A 133 6.00 -21.93 -2.94
C SER A 133 6.34 -20.47 -2.59
N ARG A 134 6.13 -19.56 -3.54
CA ARG A 134 6.40 -18.12 -3.43
C ARG A 134 5.28 -17.30 -4.10
N VAL A 135 4.96 -16.15 -3.50
CA VAL A 135 4.15 -15.12 -4.15
C VAL A 135 5.01 -14.39 -5.18
N SER A 136 4.57 -14.40 -6.44
CA SER A 136 5.34 -13.96 -7.62
C SER A 136 4.60 -12.94 -8.49
N GLY A 137 3.55 -12.31 -7.95
CA GLY A 137 2.75 -11.34 -8.68
C GLY A 137 1.31 -11.26 -8.18
N VAL A 138 0.50 -10.49 -8.90
CA VAL A 138 -0.89 -10.17 -8.55
C VAL A 138 -1.83 -10.52 -9.71
N VAL A 139 -3.05 -10.90 -9.35
CA VAL A 139 -4.16 -11.17 -10.27
C VAL A 139 -5.18 -10.07 -10.09
N VAL A 140 -5.39 -9.29 -11.14
CA VAL A 140 -6.07 -7.99 -11.07
C VAL A 140 -7.30 -7.95 -11.97
N ASN A 141 -8.33 -7.26 -11.50
CA ASN A 141 -9.56 -7.02 -12.24
C ASN A 141 -10.03 -5.59 -12.02
N TRP A 142 -10.92 -5.12 -12.88
CA TRP A 142 -11.58 -3.84 -12.67
C TRP A 142 -12.52 -3.92 -11.47
N THR A 143 -12.40 -2.99 -10.53
CA THR A 143 -13.26 -3.00 -9.33
C THR A 143 -14.76 -3.01 -9.64
N PRO A 144 -15.29 -2.31 -10.68
CA PRO A 144 -16.69 -2.42 -11.07
C PRO A 144 -17.15 -3.84 -11.45
N VAL A 145 -16.29 -4.65 -12.08
CA VAL A 145 -16.60 -6.04 -12.45
C VAL A 145 -16.93 -6.85 -11.20
N LEU A 146 -16.07 -6.75 -10.18
CA LEU A 146 -16.26 -7.45 -8.91
C LEU A 146 -17.44 -6.89 -8.11
N ARG A 147 -17.60 -5.56 -8.06
CA ARG A 147 -18.72 -4.93 -7.35
C ARG A 147 -20.08 -5.29 -7.93
N LEU A 148 -20.17 -5.49 -9.24
CA LEU A 148 -21.40 -5.89 -9.93
C LEU A 148 -21.58 -7.42 -9.98
N GLY A 149 -20.63 -8.21 -9.46
CA GLY A 149 -20.70 -9.67 -9.47
C GLY A 149 -20.67 -10.28 -10.87
N MET A 150 -20.01 -9.62 -11.83
CA MET A 150 -19.90 -10.11 -13.20
C MET A 150 -18.93 -11.28 -13.28
N HIS A 151 -19.27 -12.30 -14.07
CA HIS A 151 -18.39 -13.44 -14.36
C HIS A 151 -17.41 -13.08 -15.50
N VAL A 152 -16.37 -12.32 -15.17
CA VAL A 152 -15.31 -11.92 -16.10
C VAL A 152 -13.96 -12.21 -15.47
N ASP A 153 -13.14 -12.98 -16.18
CA ASP A 153 -11.82 -13.40 -15.70
C ASP A 153 -10.84 -12.22 -15.52
N PRO A 154 -9.92 -12.32 -14.55
CA PRO A 154 -8.90 -11.31 -14.28
C PRO A 154 -7.68 -11.39 -15.22
N MET A 155 -6.75 -10.46 -15.06
CA MET A 155 -5.44 -10.43 -15.72
C MET A 155 -4.29 -10.61 -14.73
N ASN A 156 -3.14 -11.09 -15.21
CA ASN A 156 -1.97 -11.39 -14.40
C ASN A 156 -0.87 -10.34 -14.57
N ILE A 157 -0.23 -9.94 -13.47
CA ILE A 157 0.96 -9.08 -13.46
C ILE A 157 2.03 -9.74 -12.58
N TYR A 158 3.20 -10.02 -13.16
CA TYR A 158 4.32 -10.58 -12.41
C TYR A 158 5.02 -9.50 -11.59
N ALA A 159 5.45 -9.88 -10.38
CA ALA A 159 6.27 -9.04 -9.52
C ALA A 159 7.25 -9.88 -8.71
N LYS A 160 8.50 -9.42 -8.54
CA LYS A 160 9.46 -10.09 -7.65
C LYS A 160 8.98 -10.10 -6.21
N TYR A 161 8.35 -8.99 -5.78
CA TYR A 161 7.77 -8.81 -4.45
C TYR A 161 6.36 -8.24 -4.54
N VAL A 162 5.49 -8.67 -3.63
CA VAL A 162 4.15 -8.13 -3.43
C VAL A 162 4.07 -7.53 -2.02
N ILE A 163 3.53 -6.32 -1.89
CA ILE A 163 3.25 -5.69 -0.60
C ILE A 163 1.74 -5.67 -0.36
N ASP A 164 1.28 -6.32 0.70
CA ASP A 164 -0.06 -6.14 1.23
C ASP A 164 -0.11 -4.85 2.07
N GLY A 165 -0.68 -3.81 1.46
CA GLY A 165 -1.01 -2.52 2.07
C GLY A 165 -2.52 -2.31 2.16
N THR A 166 -3.32 -3.38 2.20
CA THR A 166 -4.80 -3.32 2.17
C THR A 166 -5.42 -2.86 3.50
N GLY A 167 -4.59 -2.58 4.50
CA GLY A 167 -5.01 -2.08 5.80
C GLY A 167 -5.58 -3.19 6.69
N HIS A 168 -6.62 -2.87 7.45
CA HIS A 168 -7.20 -3.77 8.46
C HIS A 168 -7.64 -5.13 7.89
N ASP A 169 -8.02 -5.18 6.62
CA ASP A 169 -8.53 -6.40 6.00
C ASP A 169 -7.42 -7.42 5.68
N SER A 170 -6.17 -6.99 5.45
CA SER A 170 -5.04 -7.88 5.10
C SER A 170 -5.40 -8.91 4.02
N GLU A 171 -6.04 -8.44 2.96
CA GLU A 171 -6.75 -9.30 2.02
C GLU A 171 -5.81 -10.26 1.30
N MET A 172 -4.61 -9.81 0.92
CA MET A 172 -3.67 -10.67 0.21
C MET A 172 -3.15 -11.76 1.14
N CYS A 173 -2.87 -11.42 2.39
CA CYS A 173 -2.47 -12.40 3.39
C CYS A 173 -3.56 -13.46 3.62
N LYS A 174 -4.84 -13.05 3.73
CA LYS A 174 -5.98 -13.97 3.85
C LYS A 174 -6.10 -14.89 2.63
N VAL A 175 -6.01 -14.33 1.43
CA VAL A 175 -6.09 -15.09 0.17
C VAL A 175 -4.96 -16.13 0.10
N VAL A 176 -3.73 -15.72 0.38
CA VAL A 176 -2.55 -16.60 0.30
C VAL A 176 -2.63 -17.71 1.33
N ALA A 177 -3.01 -17.40 2.58
CA ALA A 177 -3.17 -18.38 3.65
C ALA A 177 -4.29 -19.40 3.34
N ALA A 178 -5.44 -18.93 2.85
CA ALA A 178 -6.61 -19.78 2.62
C ALA A 178 -6.45 -20.72 1.41
N LYS A 179 -5.78 -20.29 0.34
CA LYS A 179 -5.81 -21.01 -0.95
C LYS A 179 -4.64 -21.98 -1.17
N ASN A 180 -3.51 -21.80 -0.48
CA ASN A 180 -2.27 -22.47 -0.85
C ASN A 180 -1.80 -23.53 0.17
N GLY A 181 -2.56 -23.76 1.24
CA GLY A 181 -2.15 -24.71 2.30
C GLY A 181 -0.83 -24.32 2.98
N ILE A 182 -0.52 -23.02 3.02
CA ILE A 182 0.72 -22.47 3.57
C ILE A 182 0.52 -21.98 5.00
N ARG A 183 1.61 -21.65 5.68
CA ARG A 183 1.59 -20.92 6.95
C ARG A 183 2.30 -19.58 6.80
N LEU A 184 1.60 -18.51 7.16
CA LEU A 184 2.18 -17.18 7.31
C LEU A 184 3.19 -17.18 8.48
N ARG A 185 4.16 -16.25 8.46
CA ARG A 185 5.11 -16.03 9.57
C ARG A 185 4.44 -15.29 10.74
N THR A 186 3.37 -15.89 11.25
CA THR A 186 2.60 -15.49 12.43
C THR A 186 2.58 -16.65 13.44
N GLU A 187 2.18 -16.37 14.67
CA GLU A 187 2.09 -17.40 15.72
C GLU A 187 1.09 -18.50 15.37
N THR A 188 0.02 -18.16 14.65
CA THR A 188 -1.05 -19.09 14.24
C THR A 188 -0.80 -19.75 12.89
N GLY A 189 0.08 -19.16 12.05
CA GLY A 189 0.21 -19.51 10.65
C GLY A 189 -0.86 -18.87 9.74
N ASP A 190 -1.73 -18.02 10.28
CA ASP A 190 -2.82 -17.32 9.59
C ASP A 190 -2.88 -15.84 10.02
N VAL A 191 -3.82 -15.06 9.47
CA VAL A 191 -4.13 -13.69 9.87
C VAL A 191 -4.85 -13.71 11.23
N ILE A 192 -4.24 -13.10 12.25
CA ILE A 192 -4.74 -13.14 13.64
C ILE A 192 -5.93 -12.18 13.86
N GLY A 193 -5.93 -11.03 13.18
CA GLY A 193 -6.87 -9.93 13.38
C GLY A 193 -6.38 -8.91 14.41
N GLU A 194 -6.62 -7.63 14.16
CA GLU A 194 -6.18 -6.56 15.07
C GLU A 194 -6.89 -6.58 16.44
N ARG A 195 -6.22 -6.03 17.45
CA ARG A 195 -6.79 -5.82 18.79
C ARG A 195 -7.38 -4.41 18.92
N SER A 196 -8.03 -4.17 20.05
CA SER A 196 -8.58 -2.86 20.43
C SER A 196 -7.50 -1.76 20.51
N LEU A 197 -7.96 -0.51 20.66
CA LEU A 197 -7.13 0.69 20.58
C LEU A 197 -6.10 0.76 21.72
N ASP A 198 -4.83 0.88 21.34
CA ASP A 198 -3.74 1.39 22.18
C ASP A 198 -2.84 2.21 21.26
N VAL A 199 -2.83 3.53 21.44
CA VAL A 199 -2.17 4.46 20.52
C VAL A 199 -0.66 4.23 20.47
N VAL A 200 -0.04 4.18 21.65
CA VAL A 200 1.42 4.09 21.79
C VAL A 200 1.90 2.73 21.31
N GLU A 201 1.25 1.68 21.78
CA GLU A 201 1.66 0.31 21.42
C GLU A 201 1.31 0.00 19.96
N GLY A 202 0.18 0.48 19.46
CA GLY A 202 -0.21 0.33 18.05
C GLY A 202 0.79 0.98 17.08
N GLU A 203 1.22 2.21 17.36
CA GLU A 203 2.22 2.92 16.53
C GLU A 203 3.58 2.21 16.51
N ARG A 204 4.02 1.67 17.66
CA ARG A 204 5.28 0.91 17.76
C ARG A 204 5.16 -0.43 17.03
N MET A 205 4.14 -1.21 17.36
CA MET A 205 3.99 -2.58 16.87
C MET A 205 3.69 -2.64 15.38
N VAL A 206 3.01 -1.64 14.79
CA VAL A 206 2.75 -1.65 13.34
C VAL A 206 4.04 -1.56 12.53
N VAL A 207 4.98 -0.72 12.97
CA VAL A 207 6.30 -0.59 12.35
C VAL A 207 7.08 -1.87 12.59
N GLU A 208 7.11 -2.41 13.81
CA GLU A 208 7.82 -3.66 14.12
C GLU A 208 7.31 -4.86 13.32
N GLY A 209 5.99 -5.01 13.20
CA GLY A 209 5.34 -6.08 12.44
C GLY A 209 5.52 -5.99 10.93
N THR A 210 6.04 -4.87 10.41
CA THR A 210 6.36 -4.70 8.99
C THR A 210 7.51 -5.61 8.61
N LYS A 211 7.24 -6.62 7.76
CA LYS A 211 8.20 -7.67 7.40
C LYS A 211 7.75 -8.43 6.15
N GLU A 212 8.63 -9.30 5.65
CA GLU A 212 8.24 -10.37 4.73
C GLU A 212 7.45 -11.42 5.53
N ILE A 213 6.15 -11.54 5.28
CA ILE A 213 5.25 -12.45 6.00
C ILE A 213 5.26 -13.86 5.41
N TYR A 214 5.58 -13.97 4.12
CA TYR A 214 5.72 -15.22 3.38
C TYR A 214 6.68 -14.97 2.21
N PRO A 215 7.43 -15.96 1.68
CA PRO A 215 8.31 -15.72 0.54
C PRO A 215 7.65 -14.92 -0.59
N GLY A 216 8.18 -13.72 -0.83
CA GLY A 216 7.69 -12.79 -1.87
C GLY A 216 6.49 -11.93 -1.48
N LEU A 217 5.95 -12.08 -0.27
CA LEU A 217 4.85 -11.29 0.27
C LEU A 217 5.27 -10.53 1.52
N TYR A 218 5.13 -9.22 1.46
CA TYR A 218 5.40 -8.27 2.53
C TYR A 218 4.12 -7.65 3.05
N VAL A 219 4.16 -7.15 4.29
CA VAL A 219 3.05 -6.42 4.92
C VAL A 219 3.49 -5.07 5.42
N CYS A 220 2.64 -4.05 5.29
CA CYS A 220 2.88 -2.71 5.84
C CYS A 220 1.56 -2.03 6.26
N GLY A 221 1.68 -0.93 7.02
CA GLY A 221 0.55 -0.23 7.63
C GLY A 221 -0.31 -1.18 8.47
N MET A 222 -1.62 -0.90 8.54
CA MET A 222 -2.53 -1.73 9.33
C MET A 222 -2.61 -3.20 8.90
N ALA A 223 -2.14 -3.57 7.70
CA ALA A 223 -2.04 -4.98 7.31
C ALA A 223 -1.00 -5.73 8.16
N SER A 224 0.11 -5.08 8.52
CA SER A 224 1.10 -5.63 9.46
C SER A 224 0.47 -5.94 10.82
N SER A 225 -0.35 -5.02 11.34
CA SER A 225 -1.05 -5.15 12.60
C SER A 225 -2.12 -6.23 12.59
N ALA A 226 -2.95 -6.27 11.55
CA ALA A 226 -4.01 -7.26 11.43
C ALA A 226 -3.46 -8.67 11.22
N VAL A 227 -2.37 -8.84 10.49
CA VAL A 227 -1.70 -10.14 10.35
C VAL A 227 -1.06 -10.58 11.66
N SER A 228 -0.43 -9.67 12.40
CA SER A 228 0.36 -9.99 13.60
C SER A 228 -0.43 -9.92 14.92
N GLY A 229 -1.69 -9.49 14.89
CA GLY A 229 -2.54 -9.44 16.08
C GLY A 229 -2.24 -8.30 17.05
N THR A 230 -1.86 -7.12 16.53
CA THR A 230 -1.43 -5.97 17.36
C THR A 230 -2.60 -5.01 17.63
N PRO A 231 -2.51 -4.13 18.65
CA PRO A 231 -3.45 -3.03 18.83
C PRO A 231 -3.50 -2.10 17.61
N ARG A 232 -4.65 -1.46 17.40
CA ARG A 232 -4.80 -0.32 16.49
C ARG A 232 -4.42 0.99 17.18
N MET A 233 -4.01 2.01 16.42
CA MET A 233 -3.57 3.31 16.96
C MET A 233 -4.58 4.46 16.86
N GLY A 234 -5.64 4.32 16.05
CA GLY A 234 -6.61 5.40 15.86
C GLY A 234 -6.09 6.49 14.90
N PRO A 235 -6.46 7.77 15.10
CA PRO A 235 -6.20 8.85 14.12
C PRO A 235 -4.79 9.47 14.23
N ILE A 236 -3.78 8.63 14.43
CA ILE A 236 -2.36 8.99 14.33
C ILE A 236 -1.75 8.19 13.18
N PHE A 237 -0.91 8.82 12.36
CA PHE A 237 -0.45 8.23 11.10
C PHE A 237 1.05 7.92 11.06
N GLY A 238 1.81 8.22 12.12
CA GLY A 238 3.27 8.09 12.06
C GLY A 238 3.73 6.66 11.81
N GLY A 239 3.10 5.68 12.46
CA GLY A 239 3.36 4.27 12.28
C GLY A 239 3.01 3.78 10.88
N MET A 240 1.98 4.34 10.23
CA MET A 240 1.67 4.04 8.82
C MET A 240 2.79 4.49 7.90
N LEU A 241 3.26 5.74 8.06
CA LEU A 241 4.31 6.32 7.22
C LEU A 241 5.64 5.60 7.43
N LEU A 242 6.03 5.39 8.69
CA LEU A 242 7.25 4.69 9.06
C LEU A 242 7.22 3.21 8.64
N SER A 243 6.07 2.56 8.72
CA SER A 243 5.88 1.20 8.20
C SER A 243 6.06 1.15 6.68
N GLY A 244 5.49 2.10 5.93
CA GLY A 244 5.69 2.23 4.49
C GLY A 244 7.16 2.41 4.12
N LYS A 245 7.87 3.28 4.84
CA LYS A 245 9.32 3.47 4.65
C LYS A 245 10.10 2.19 4.98
N LYS A 246 9.80 1.54 6.11
CA LYS A 246 10.49 0.32 6.53
C LYS A 246 10.34 -0.82 5.51
N VAL A 247 9.13 -1.05 4.96
CA VAL A 247 8.96 -2.11 3.95
C VAL A 247 9.75 -1.81 2.68
N ALA A 248 9.85 -0.54 2.27
CA ALA A 248 10.69 -0.14 1.16
C ALA A 248 12.16 -0.42 1.44
N ASP A 249 12.66 -0.02 2.60
CA ASP A 249 14.06 -0.23 3.01
C ASP A 249 14.43 -1.73 3.04
N LEU A 250 13.52 -2.60 3.52
CA LEU A 250 13.71 -4.06 3.53
C LEU A 250 13.87 -4.64 2.12
N ILE A 251 13.01 -4.24 1.19
CA ILE A 251 13.05 -4.74 -0.20
C ILE A 251 14.27 -4.18 -0.95
N ILE A 252 14.60 -2.89 -0.75
CA ILE A 252 15.80 -2.27 -1.34
C ILE A 252 17.07 -2.98 -0.86
N ALA A 253 17.13 -3.36 0.42
CA ALA A 253 18.25 -4.12 0.96
C ALA A 253 18.37 -5.51 0.31
N GLN A 254 17.24 -6.17 0.02
CA GLN A 254 17.25 -7.46 -0.68
C GLN A 254 17.68 -7.36 -2.14
N GLU A 255 17.29 -6.31 -2.88
CA GLU A 255 17.72 -6.15 -4.29
C GLU A 255 19.20 -5.74 -4.43
N ARG A 256 19.82 -5.22 -3.36
CA ARG A 256 21.23 -4.76 -3.38
C ARG A 256 22.22 -5.79 -2.81
N GLY A 257 21.73 -6.84 -2.14
CA GLY A 257 22.53 -7.92 -1.56
C GLY A 257 22.68 -9.10 -2.50
#